data_AF-A0A069DH10-F1
#
_entry.id   AF-A0A069DH10-F1
#
_cell.length_a   1.000
_cell.length_b   1.000
_cell.length_c   1.000
_cell.angle_alpha   90.00
_cell.angle_beta   90.00
_cell.angle_gamma   90.00
#
_symmetry.space_group_name_H-M   'P 1'
#
loop_
_entity.id
_entity.type
_entity.pdbx_description
1 polymer ?
#
loop_
_entity_poly.entity_id
_entity_poly.type
_entity_poly.pdbx_seq_one_letter_code
_entity_poly.pdbx_strand_id
1 'polypeptide(L)'
;MVNETTLKRISQIIIEYAKIGQVIEYNQISNKLGGIISPIRLNEPLGEISNRCIQHGFPPLSAIVVNQKTKLPGDGFFTWVAAQMGYPNLPHSEWEGFYKEQEEKVFDCHDWDTFLRQGFAMKSNSGSSNSNTTNLEEILKAKDYLKGNQTKYYILTVKDFLETQQQGPFRYHVLILENDKLIKQGTVEHSSKKQLLKPAKIKGIQLLLEQFTLINPTDVTMVHFKPDRQGKELWEKETVNSLDSMIKEERFRILDLIVKHDIDAEKSQDDSYYRDGKIIQYFGTRYERNPVNRARAIEIHGTSCKACGFNFKEVYGERGKDFIEIHHLKPLFTLGKESDIDPANDLIPVCSNCHRMIHRKKDDVLDIGELKEILSRSLTKIK
;
A
#
# COMPACT_ATOMS: atom_id res chain seq x y z
N MET A 1 9.94 7.20 -2.37
CA MET A 1 11.01 7.15 -1.35
C MET A 1 10.77 6.01 -0.37
N VAL A 2 11.39 4.88 -0.68
CA VAL A 2 11.42 3.69 0.17
C VAL A 2 12.39 3.92 1.34
N ASN A 3 12.01 3.54 2.56
CA ASN A 3 12.84 3.72 3.77
C ASN A 3 14.17 2.93 3.66
N GLU A 4 15.28 3.49 4.13
CA GLU A 4 16.62 2.85 4.23
C GLU A 4 16.58 1.44 4.83
N THR A 5 15.77 1.24 5.87
CA THR A 5 15.63 -0.07 6.52
C THR A 5 15.08 -1.12 5.54
N THR A 6 14.15 -0.70 4.68
CA THR A 6 13.55 -1.54 3.66
C THR A 6 14.53 -1.82 2.52
N LEU A 7 15.28 -0.83 2.05
CA LEU A 7 16.30 -1.02 1.02
C LEU A 7 17.38 -2.01 1.49
N LYS A 8 17.87 -1.84 2.73
CA LYS A 8 18.85 -2.76 3.33
C LYS A 8 18.31 -4.19 3.43
N ARG A 9 17.06 -4.36 3.84
CA ARG A 9 16.42 -5.68 3.95
C ARG A 9 16.23 -6.34 2.58
N ILE A 10 15.85 -5.59 1.55
CA ILE A 10 15.76 -6.09 0.17
C ILE A 10 17.15 -6.54 -0.30
N SER A 11 18.19 -5.71 -0.10
CA SER A 11 19.56 -6.08 -0.47
C SER A 11 20.02 -7.36 0.22
N GLN A 12 19.77 -7.52 1.53
CA GLN A 12 20.10 -8.75 2.26
C GLN A 12 19.46 -9.99 1.63
N ILE A 13 18.17 -9.93 1.31
CA ILE A 13 17.45 -11.03 0.67
C ILE A 13 18.08 -11.38 -0.69
N ILE A 14 18.40 -10.39 -1.51
CA ILE A 14 18.97 -10.64 -2.85
C ILE A 14 20.39 -11.20 -2.73
N ILE A 15 21.19 -10.69 -1.78
CA ILE A 15 22.55 -11.15 -1.52
C ILE A 15 22.59 -12.60 -1.05
N GLU A 16 21.61 -13.06 -0.26
CA GLU A 16 21.51 -14.48 0.11
C GLU A 16 21.42 -15.38 -1.12
N TYR A 17 20.72 -14.94 -2.16
CA TYR A 17 20.57 -15.65 -3.43
C TYR A 17 21.79 -15.52 -4.33
N ALA A 18 22.42 -14.34 -4.35
CA ALA A 18 23.69 -14.12 -5.03
C ALA A 18 24.78 -15.09 -4.52
N LYS A 19 24.90 -15.23 -3.19
CA LYS A 19 25.90 -16.11 -2.54
C LYS A 19 25.74 -17.60 -2.87
N ILE A 20 24.56 -18.04 -3.31
CA ILE A 20 24.28 -19.44 -3.70
C ILE A 20 24.14 -19.62 -5.22
N GLY A 21 24.42 -18.59 -6.01
CA GLY A 21 24.34 -18.65 -7.47
C GLY A 21 22.93 -18.85 -8.01
N GLN A 22 21.91 -18.31 -7.33
CA GLN A 22 20.50 -18.44 -7.75
C GLN A 22 19.87 -17.08 -8.03
N VAL A 23 18.99 -17.05 -9.03
CA VAL A 23 18.09 -15.91 -9.24
C VAL A 23 16.91 -15.96 -8.29
N ILE A 24 16.30 -14.81 -8.02
CA ILE A 24 15.11 -14.68 -7.19
C ILE A 24 13.99 -13.97 -7.94
N GLU A 25 12.75 -14.44 -7.78
CA GLU A 25 11.59 -13.82 -8.42
C GLU A 25 11.03 -12.65 -7.58
N TYR A 26 10.48 -11.64 -8.24
CA TYR A 26 9.83 -10.49 -7.57
C TYR A 26 8.80 -10.90 -6.51
N ASN A 27 8.03 -11.96 -6.79
CA ASN A 27 7.04 -12.51 -5.86
C ASN A 27 7.70 -13.10 -4.60
N GLN A 28 8.85 -13.74 -4.73
CA GLN A 28 9.59 -14.33 -3.61
C GLN A 28 10.18 -13.26 -2.71
N ILE A 29 10.71 -12.16 -3.28
CA ILE A 29 11.15 -10.99 -2.49
C ILE A 29 9.97 -10.40 -1.72
N SER A 30 8.86 -10.13 -2.40
CA SER A 30 7.62 -9.62 -1.78
C SER A 30 7.19 -10.50 -0.60
N ASN A 31 7.18 -11.82 -0.78
CA ASN A 31 6.79 -12.78 0.26
C ASN A 31 7.77 -12.79 1.45
N LYS A 32 9.08 -12.76 1.21
CA LYS A 32 10.12 -12.69 2.27
C LYS A 32 10.09 -11.37 3.06
N LEU A 33 9.55 -10.32 2.46
CA LEU A 33 9.25 -9.05 3.14
C LEU A 33 7.91 -9.07 3.90
N GLY A 34 7.20 -10.20 3.93
CA GLY A 34 5.88 -10.32 4.57
C GLY A 34 4.74 -9.69 3.77
N GLY A 35 4.91 -9.53 2.45
CA GLY A 35 3.90 -8.94 1.56
C GLY A 35 3.74 -7.42 1.68
N ILE A 36 4.63 -6.75 2.44
CA ILE A 36 4.57 -5.30 2.68
C ILE A 36 4.73 -4.49 1.37
N ILE A 37 5.50 -5.02 0.42
CA ILE A 37 5.74 -4.38 -0.89
C ILE A 37 5.30 -5.35 -1.96
N SER A 38 4.34 -4.94 -2.78
CA SER A 38 3.88 -5.74 -3.90
C SER A 38 4.99 -5.90 -4.96
N PRO A 39 4.99 -7.01 -5.72
CA PRO A 39 6.00 -7.29 -6.75
C PRO A 39 6.24 -6.13 -7.72
N ILE A 40 5.17 -5.45 -8.15
CA ILE A 40 5.22 -4.31 -9.07
C ILE A 40 5.95 -3.10 -8.45
N ARG A 41 5.77 -2.89 -7.14
CA ARG A 41 6.37 -1.77 -6.41
C ARG A 41 7.83 -2.00 -6.03
N LEU A 42 8.42 -3.15 -6.37
CA LEU A 42 9.84 -3.42 -6.15
C LEU A 42 10.75 -2.72 -7.18
N ASN A 43 10.23 -2.27 -8.33
CA ASN A 43 11.06 -1.66 -9.37
C ASN A 43 11.83 -0.42 -8.92
N GLU A 44 11.19 0.52 -8.21
CA GLU A 44 11.85 1.72 -7.65
C GLU A 44 12.97 1.35 -6.64
N PRO A 45 12.72 0.54 -5.58
CA PRO A 45 13.77 0.18 -4.65
C PRO A 45 14.88 -0.70 -5.26
N LEU A 46 14.57 -1.57 -6.22
CA LEU A 46 15.60 -2.37 -6.91
C LEU A 46 16.52 -1.49 -7.76
N GLY A 47 15.97 -0.50 -8.46
CA GLY A 47 16.77 0.50 -9.16
C GLY A 47 17.70 1.22 -8.19
N GLU A 48 17.16 1.79 -7.11
CA GLU A 48 17.95 2.48 -6.09
C GLU A 48 19.09 1.62 -5.51
N ILE A 49 18.81 0.35 -5.18
CA ILE A 49 19.81 -0.60 -4.68
C ILE A 49 20.92 -0.82 -5.72
N SER A 50 20.55 -1.07 -6.99
CA SER A 50 21.52 -1.27 -8.05
C SER A 50 22.37 -0.04 -8.33
N ASN A 51 21.79 1.15 -8.25
CA ASN A 51 22.55 2.39 -8.38
C ASN A 51 23.58 2.57 -7.25
N ARG A 52 23.21 2.21 -6.01
CA ARG A 52 24.19 2.17 -4.90
C ARG A 52 25.28 1.14 -5.14
N CYS A 53 24.95 -0.03 -5.68
CA CYS A 53 25.96 -1.02 -6.05
C CYS A 53 26.97 -0.38 -7.02
N ILE A 54 26.48 0.21 -8.10
CA ILE A 54 27.30 0.84 -9.15
C ILE A 54 28.17 1.97 -8.57
N GLN A 55 27.61 2.86 -7.75
CA GLN A 55 28.35 3.97 -7.12
C GLN A 55 29.48 3.51 -6.21
N HIS A 56 29.37 2.30 -5.64
CA HIS A 56 30.38 1.69 -4.78
C HIS A 56 31.24 0.64 -5.50
N GLY A 57 31.13 0.52 -6.83
CA GLY A 57 31.93 -0.42 -7.62
C GLY A 57 31.47 -1.88 -7.57
N PHE A 58 30.23 -2.14 -7.14
CA PHE A 58 29.62 -3.47 -7.11
C PHE A 58 28.71 -3.69 -8.32
N PRO A 59 28.53 -4.95 -8.76
CA PRO A 59 27.59 -5.26 -9.83
C PRO A 59 26.14 -5.03 -9.37
N PRO A 60 25.22 -4.69 -10.28
CA PRO A 60 23.84 -4.34 -9.92
C PRO A 60 23.05 -5.55 -9.41
N LEU A 61 22.68 -5.56 -8.12
CA LEU A 61 21.92 -6.68 -7.52
C LEU A 61 20.60 -6.98 -8.23
N SER A 62 19.96 -5.99 -8.85
CA SER A 62 18.72 -6.23 -9.62
C SER A 62 18.93 -7.14 -10.84
N ALA A 63 20.17 -7.43 -11.26
CA ALA A 63 20.45 -8.36 -12.36
C ALA A 63 19.97 -9.78 -12.05
N ILE A 64 19.97 -10.22 -10.79
CA ILE A 64 19.52 -11.57 -10.41
C ILE A 64 18.06 -11.59 -9.93
N VAL A 65 17.34 -10.49 -10.10
CA VAL A 65 15.91 -10.39 -9.76
C VAL A 65 15.08 -10.46 -11.03
N VAL A 66 14.39 -11.59 -11.24
CA VAL A 66 13.78 -11.92 -12.53
C VAL A 66 12.27 -12.05 -12.46
N ASN A 67 11.60 -11.79 -13.57
CA ASN A 67 10.18 -12.07 -13.74
C ASN A 67 9.96 -13.60 -13.87
N GLN A 68 8.89 -14.10 -13.25
CA GLN A 68 8.55 -15.52 -13.25
C GLN A 68 8.34 -16.09 -14.67
N LYS A 69 7.77 -15.32 -15.60
CA LYS A 69 7.47 -15.76 -16.97
C LYS A 69 8.65 -15.60 -17.90
N THR A 70 9.26 -14.41 -17.95
CA THR A 70 10.31 -14.11 -18.93
C THR A 70 11.69 -14.60 -18.50
N LYS A 71 11.88 -14.86 -17.20
CA LYS A 71 13.19 -15.18 -16.60
C LYS A 71 14.26 -14.12 -16.86
N LEU A 72 13.82 -12.89 -17.13
CA LEU A 72 14.66 -11.71 -17.28
C LEU A 72 14.34 -10.69 -16.17
N PRO A 73 15.28 -9.80 -15.84
CA PRO A 73 14.98 -8.60 -15.05
C PRO A 73 13.90 -7.72 -15.69
N GLY A 74 13.25 -6.87 -14.90
CA GLY A 74 12.29 -5.91 -15.44
C GLY A 74 12.96 -4.81 -16.27
N ASP A 75 12.20 -4.16 -17.16
CA ASP A 75 12.69 -3.13 -18.11
C ASP A 75 13.52 -2.01 -17.46
N GLY A 76 13.24 -1.67 -16.20
CA GLY A 76 14.01 -0.68 -15.44
C GLY A 76 15.51 -1.03 -15.32
N PHE A 77 15.84 -2.32 -15.34
CA PHE A 77 17.23 -2.80 -15.38
C PHE A 77 17.91 -2.45 -16.70
N PHE A 78 17.25 -2.75 -17.82
CA PHE A 78 17.80 -2.53 -19.16
C PHE A 78 17.79 -1.06 -19.60
N THR A 79 16.96 -0.24 -18.96
CA THR A 79 16.82 1.19 -19.27
C THR A 79 17.60 2.04 -18.28
N TRP A 80 17.13 2.15 -17.04
CA TRP A 80 17.66 3.08 -16.05
C TRP A 80 18.96 2.58 -15.41
N VAL A 81 19.02 1.30 -15.00
CA VAL A 81 20.24 0.74 -14.39
C VAL A 81 21.37 0.66 -15.42
N ALA A 82 21.09 0.18 -16.64
CA ALA A 82 22.05 0.18 -17.73
C ALA A 82 22.61 1.58 -18.04
N ALA A 83 21.76 2.61 -18.01
CA ALA A 83 22.20 4.00 -18.17
C ALA A 83 23.16 4.44 -17.04
N GLN A 84 22.93 4.04 -15.79
CA GLN A 84 23.87 4.32 -14.68
C GLN A 84 25.21 3.60 -14.85
N MET A 85 25.25 2.49 -15.59
CA MET A 85 26.46 1.74 -15.91
C MET A 85 27.19 2.25 -17.16
N GLY A 86 26.70 3.33 -17.78
CA GLY A 86 27.31 3.92 -18.98
C GLY A 86 26.74 3.39 -20.31
N TYR A 87 25.62 2.68 -20.29
CA TYR A 87 24.92 2.19 -21.48
C TYR A 87 23.57 2.89 -21.69
N PRO A 88 23.54 4.21 -21.96
CA PRO A 88 22.28 4.90 -22.23
C PRO A 88 21.67 4.40 -23.53
N ASN A 89 20.36 4.10 -23.52
CA ASN A 89 19.61 3.58 -24.67
C ASN A 89 20.10 2.21 -25.19
N LEU A 90 20.45 1.28 -24.29
CA LEU A 90 20.84 -0.09 -24.64
C LEU A 90 19.82 -0.74 -25.61
N PRO A 91 20.24 -1.14 -26.83
CA PRO A 91 19.36 -1.75 -27.82
C PRO A 91 18.74 -3.06 -27.32
N HIS A 92 17.47 -3.31 -27.62
CA HIS A 92 16.77 -4.54 -27.22
C HIS A 92 17.50 -5.82 -27.66
N SER A 93 18.19 -5.78 -28.81
CA SER A 93 19.00 -6.89 -29.31
C SER A 93 20.19 -7.26 -28.42
N GLU A 94 20.63 -6.34 -27.56
CA GLU A 94 21.78 -6.53 -26.67
C GLU A 94 21.38 -6.86 -25.22
N TRP A 95 20.07 -6.84 -24.91
CA TRP A 95 19.57 -7.02 -23.54
C TRP A 95 19.97 -8.37 -22.95
N GLU A 96 19.83 -9.46 -23.71
CA GLU A 96 20.13 -10.80 -23.20
C GLU A 96 21.62 -10.97 -22.88
N GLY A 97 22.50 -10.49 -23.76
CA GLY A 97 23.95 -10.50 -23.53
C GLY A 97 24.35 -9.64 -22.33
N PHE A 98 23.83 -8.42 -22.25
CA PHE A 98 24.07 -7.51 -21.13
C PHE A 98 23.60 -8.10 -19.81
N TYR A 99 22.41 -8.69 -19.76
CA TYR A 99 21.88 -9.37 -18.57
C TYR A 99 22.79 -10.51 -18.13
N LYS A 100 23.19 -11.41 -19.06
CA LYS A 100 24.03 -12.56 -18.72
C LYS A 100 25.37 -12.13 -18.14
N GLU A 101 25.99 -11.10 -18.71
CA GLU A 101 27.25 -10.54 -18.19
C GLU A 101 27.09 -9.99 -16.77
N GLN A 102 26.02 -9.23 -16.49
CA GLN A 102 25.81 -8.67 -15.15
C GLN A 102 25.39 -9.73 -14.13
N GLU A 103 24.63 -10.73 -14.54
CA GLU A 103 24.26 -11.89 -13.72
C GLU A 103 25.51 -12.65 -13.24
N GLU A 104 26.40 -12.99 -14.17
CA GLU A 104 27.68 -13.65 -13.86
C GLU A 104 28.51 -12.82 -12.87
N LYS A 105 28.65 -11.51 -13.12
CA LYS A 105 29.34 -10.61 -12.20
C LYS A 105 28.74 -10.57 -10.80
N VAL A 106 27.41 -10.63 -10.67
CA VAL A 106 26.74 -10.66 -9.35
C VAL A 106 27.06 -11.97 -8.62
N PHE A 107 27.07 -13.10 -9.32
CA PHE A 107 27.40 -14.40 -8.73
C PHE A 107 28.89 -14.54 -8.39
N ASP A 108 29.78 -13.92 -9.17
CA ASP A 108 31.22 -13.91 -8.91
C ASP A 108 31.64 -12.90 -7.82
N CYS A 109 30.73 -12.05 -7.35
CA CYS A 109 31.02 -11.10 -6.28
C CYS A 109 30.91 -11.77 -4.90
N HIS A 110 32.03 -11.79 -4.17
CA HIS A 110 32.12 -12.43 -2.85
C HIS A 110 32.11 -11.43 -1.67
N ASP A 111 32.24 -10.12 -1.94
CA ASP A 111 32.41 -9.08 -0.91
C ASP A 111 31.12 -8.28 -0.61
N TRP A 112 29.96 -8.94 -0.71
CA TRP A 112 28.67 -8.32 -0.45
C TRP A 112 28.51 -7.76 0.98
N ASP A 113 29.27 -8.30 1.94
CA ASP A 113 29.26 -7.80 3.31
C ASP A 113 29.89 -6.40 3.41
N THR A 114 30.87 -6.09 2.55
CA THR A 114 31.42 -4.73 2.41
C THR A 114 30.43 -3.80 1.75
N PHE A 115 29.70 -4.23 0.72
CA PHE A 115 28.60 -3.44 0.16
C PHE A 115 27.54 -3.11 1.22
N LEU A 116 27.10 -4.07 2.03
CA LEU A 116 26.12 -3.83 3.10
C LEU A 116 26.61 -2.84 4.17
N ARG A 117 27.93 -2.74 4.36
CA ARG A 117 28.56 -1.74 5.24
C ARG A 117 28.68 -0.38 4.56
N GLN A 118 29.16 -0.33 3.32
CA GLN A 118 29.53 0.91 2.61
C GLN A 118 28.35 1.53 1.84
N GLY A 119 27.59 0.73 1.09
CA GLY A 119 26.43 1.18 0.30
C GLY A 119 25.23 1.64 1.15
N PHE A 120 25.27 1.36 2.45
CA PHE A 120 24.32 1.88 3.45
C PHE A 120 25.02 2.62 4.59
N ALA A 121 26.32 2.93 4.46
CA ALA A 121 26.99 3.81 5.41
C ALA A 121 26.36 5.19 5.30
N MET A 122 25.89 5.73 6.43
CA MET A 122 25.56 7.14 6.49
C MET A 122 26.82 7.92 6.06
N LYS A 123 26.69 8.86 5.13
CA LYS A 123 27.75 9.83 4.87
C LYS A 123 28.19 10.39 6.21
N SER A 124 29.37 9.98 6.67
CA SER A 124 30.05 10.62 7.77
C SER A 124 30.49 11.98 7.27
N ASN A 125 29.62 12.98 7.39
CA ASN A 125 30.14 14.28 7.73
C ASN A 125 30.77 14.12 9.11
N SER A 126 32.07 14.35 9.19
CA SER A 126 32.80 14.53 10.43
C SER A 126 32.10 15.60 11.26
N GLY A 127 31.25 15.15 12.16
CA GLY A 127 30.46 15.94 13.08
C GLY A 127 29.92 14.99 14.13
N SER A 128 30.64 14.93 15.26
CA SER A 128 30.23 14.27 16.49
C SER A 128 28.71 14.38 16.71
N SER A 129 28.01 13.26 16.79
CA SER A 129 26.63 13.22 17.28
C SER A 129 26.39 11.96 18.12
N ASN A 130 26.95 11.99 19.32
CA ASN A 130 26.22 11.48 20.48
C ASN A 130 25.05 12.46 20.74
N SER A 131 23.80 12.10 20.43
CA SER A 131 22.57 12.53 21.15
C SER A 131 21.29 12.19 20.36
N ASN A 132 20.33 11.46 20.97
CA ASN A 132 18.87 11.75 20.98
C ASN A 132 17.89 10.53 21.08
N THR A 133 18.34 9.28 21.19
CA THR A 133 17.42 8.17 21.57
C THR A 133 16.91 8.28 23.02
N THR A 134 17.63 9.00 23.88
CA THR A 134 17.27 9.25 25.29
C THR A 134 16.02 10.12 25.48
N ASN A 135 15.68 10.99 24.52
CA ASN A 135 14.65 12.03 24.71
C ASN A 135 13.20 11.50 24.59
N LEU A 136 12.93 10.53 23.69
CA LEU A 136 11.56 10.02 23.47
C LEU A 136 11.06 9.12 24.62
N GLU A 137 11.92 8.28 25.17
CA GLU A 137 11.56 7.43 26.32
C GLU A 137 11.31 8.25 27.58
N GLU A 138 12.10 9.31 27.80
CA GLU A 138 11.89 10.25 28.89
C GLU A 138 10.56 11.00 28.76
N ILE A 139 10.22 11.47 27.54
CA ILE A 139 8.93 12.09 27.24
C ILE A 139 7.74 11.15 27.56
N LEU A 140 7.83 9.88 27.18
CA LEU A 140 6.77 8.91 27.45
C LEU A 140 6.65 8.57 28.94
N LYS A 141 7.78 8.53 29.67
CA LYS A 141 7.80 8.31 31.12
C LYS A 141 7.22 9.49 31.91
N ALA A 142 7.48 10.71 31.47
CA ALA A 142 7.03 11.92 32.16
C ALA A 142 5.50 12.09 32.12
N LYS A 143 4.83 11.57 31.08
CA LYS A 143 3.36 11.65 30.88
C LYS A 143 2.77 13.08 30.86
N ASP A 144 3.60 14.10 30.64
CA ASP A 144 3.19 15.51 30.55
C ASP A 144 2.21 15.81 29.39
N TYR A 145 2.09 14.87 28.46
CA TYR A 145 1.18 14.90 27.33
C TYR A 145 -0.29 14.61 27.71
N LEU A 146 -0.54 14.09 28.92
CA LEU A 146 -1.89 13.86 29.44
C LEU A 146 -2.59 15.20 29.74
N LYS A 147 -3.33 15.72 28.76
CA LYS A 147 -4.06 16.99 28.87
C LYS A 147 -5.57 16.78 28.91
N GLY A 148 -6.20 17.12 30.03
CA GLY A 148 -7.64 16.95 30.27
C GLY A 148 -8.02 15.51 30.63
N ASN A 149 -9.27 15.11 30.34
CA ASN A 149 -9.73 13.74 30.61
C ASN A 149 -8.92 12.73 29.80
N GLN A 150 -8.57 11.60 30.44
CA GLN A 150 -7.88 10.51 29.76
C GLN A 150 -8.76 9.92 28.66
N THR A 151 -8.19 9.84 27.46
CA THR A 151 -8.82 9.19 26.30
C THR A 151 -8.14 7.86 26.02
N LYS A 152 -8.83 6.93 25.37
CA LYS A 152 -8.30 5.60 25.07
C LYS A 152 -7.06 5.66 24.18
N TYR A 153 -7.06 6.57 23.21
CA TYR A 153 -5.99 6.73 22.23
C TYR A 153 -5.34 8.10 22.31
N TYR A 154 -4.02 8.14 22.07
CA TYR A 154 -3.27 9.38 21.94
C TYR A 154 -2.48 9.41 20.63
N ILE A 155 -2.54 10.56 19.94
CA ILE A 155 -1.62 10.90 18.86
C ILE A 155 -0.66 11.97 19.40
N LEU A 156 0.61 11.61 19.56
CA LEU A 156 1.65 12.54 19.97
C LEU A 156 2.47 12.97 18.75
N THR A 157 2.73 14.26 18.59
CA THR A 157 3.73 14.74 17.63
C THR A 157 4.86 15.43 18.38
N VAL A 158 6.07 14.90 18.29
CA VAL A 158 7.25 15.39 18.98
C VAL A 158 8.21 16.01 17.98
N LYS A 159 8.46 17.32 18.10
CA LYS A 159 9.43 18.03 17.27
C LYS A 159 10.85 17.74 17.77
N ASP A 160 11.71 17.30 16.87
CA ASP A 160 13.12 16.97 17.09
C ASP A 160 14.01 17.83 16.19
N PHE A 161 15.14 18.28 16.73
CA PHE A 161 16.07 19.18 16.05
C PHE A 161 17.30 18.41 15.63
N LEU A 162 17.56 18.34 14.33
CA LEU A 162 18.64 17.50 13.80
C LEU A 162 20.02 18.17 13.88
N GLU A 163 20.11 19.51 14.00
CA GLU A 163 21.39 20.23 13.94
C GLU A 163 21.58 21.32 15.01
N THR A 164 20.58 22.12 15.37
CA THR A 164 20.68 23.09 16.49
C THR A 164 19.38 23.19 17.29
N GLN A 165 19.45 23.52 18.58
CA GLN A 165 18.28 23.64 19.46
C GLN A 165 17.28 24.74 19.07
N GLN A 166 17.56 25.58 18.06
CA GLN A 166 16.68 26.71 17.70
C GLN A 166 16.50 26.93 16.18
N GLN A 167 17.43 26.54 15.30
CA GLN A 167 17.29 26.69 13.83
C GLN A 167 18.07 25.62 13.04
N GLY A 168 17.37 24.68 12.38
CA GLY A 168 17.96 23.63 11.52
C GLY A 168 16.88 22.65 11.03
N PRO A 169 17.16 21.68 10.13
CA PRO A 169 16.13 20.76 9.65
C PRO A 169 15.45 20.05 10.83
N PHE A 170 14.11 20.12 10.89
CA PHE A 170 13.33 19.56 11.97
C PHE A 170 12.67 18.26 11.52
N ARG A 171 12.67 17.26 12.40
CA ARG A 171 11.90 16.01 12.23
C ARG A 171 10.73 16.04 13.20
N TYR A 172 9.59 15.48 12.80
CA TYR A 172 8.54 15.15 13.75
C TYR A 172 8.51 13.63 13.94
N HIS A 173 8.64 13.20 15.19
CA HIS A 173 8.24 11.85 15.60
C HIS A 173 6.74 11.85 15.86
N VAL A 174 6.05 10.85 15.34
CA VAL A 174 4.61 10.69 15.48
C VAL A 174 4.36 9.37 16.19
N LEU A 175 3.75 9.42 17.37
CA LEU A 175 3.54 8.27 18.23
C LEU A 175 2.04 8.05 18.43
N ILE A 176 1.61 6.79 18.37
CA ILE A 176 0.25 6.36 18.67
C ILE A 176 0.29 5.52 19.93
N LEU A 177 -0.44 5.97 20.95
CA LEU A 177 -0.60 5.24 22.20
C LEU A 177 -2.02 4.71 22.33
N GLU A 178 -2.16 3.51 22.89
CA GLU A 178 -3.42 2.97 23.43
C GLU A 178 -3.22 2.71 24.92
N ASN A 179 -4.07 3.30 25.77
CA ASN A 179 -3.95 3.16 27.23
C ASN A 179 -2.52 3.41 27.74
N ASP A 180 -1.90 4.51 27.31
CA ASP A 180 -0.50 4.91 27.59
C ASP A 180 0.60 3.98 27.04
N LYS A 181 0.26 2.95 26.27
CA LYS A 181 1.25 2.04 25.66
C LYS A 181 1.47 2.40 24.20
N LEU A 182 2.73 2.52 23.80
CA LEU A 182 3.10 2.76 22.40
C LEU A 182 2.70 1.57 21.54
N ILE A 183 1.81 1.80 20.57
CA ILE A 183 1.35 0.77 19.62
C ILE A 183 1.88 0.99 18.21
N LYS A 184 2.19 2.24 17.84
CA LYS A 184 2.73 2.59 16.52
C LYS A 184 3.55 3.86 16.56
N GLN A 185 4.55 3.96 15.70
CA GLN A 185 5.31 5.19 15.51
C GLN A 185 5.69 5.41 14.04
N GLY A 186 5.99 6.66 13.69
CA GLY A 186 6.55 7.05 12.40
C GLY A 186 7.24 8.41 12.47
N THR A 187 7.89 8.82 11.39
CA THR A 187 8.56 10.11 11.29
C THR A 187 8.08 10.91 10.09
N VAL A 188 8.15 12.23 10.20
CA VAL A 188 7.96 13.17 9.09
C VAL A 188 9.15 14.11 9.02
N GLU A 189 9.78 14.16 7.85
CA GLU A 189 11.02 14.90 7.59
C GLU A 189 10.91 15.68 6.28
N HIS A 190 11.50 16.88 6.22
CA HIS A 190 11.56 17.65 4.98
C HIS A 190 12.75 18.62 5.00
N SER A 191 13.43 18.76 3.86
CA SER A 191 14.67 19.54 3.72
C SER A 191 14.48 21.07 3.66
N SER A 192 13.35 21.57 3.15
CA SER A 192 13.17 23.01 2.87
C SER A 192 11.90 23.70 3.41
N LYS A 193 10.96 23.01 4.07
CA LYS A 193 9.70 23.61 4.55
C LYS A 193 9.69 23.85 6.06
N LYS A 194 9.43 25.09 6.46
CA LYS A 194 9.40 25.55 7.87
C LYS A 194 8.22 25.01 8.71
N GLN A 195 7.20 24.37 8.12
CA GLN A 195 5.97 23.98 8.84
C GLN A 195 5.59 22.51 8.61
N LEU A 196 6.20 21.61 9.39
CA LEU A 196 5.97 20.15 9.32
C LEU A 196 4.91 19.62 10.27
N LEU A 197 4.33 20.48 11.12
CA LEU A 197 3.32 20.06 12.06
C LEU A 197 2.05 19.55 11.37
N LYS A 198 1.54 20.23 10.33
CA LYS A 198 0.35 19.76 9.59
C LYS A 198 0.59 18.37 8.96
N PRO A 199 1.69 18.13 8.23
CA PRO A 199 2.08 16.78 7.81
C PRO A 199 2.19 15.75 8.95
N ALA A 200 2.76 16.12 10.10
CA ALA A 200 2.87 15.23 11.26
C ALA A 200 1.50 14.86 11.86
N LYS A 201 0.57 15.82 11.94
CA LYS A 201 -0.81 15.59 12.37
C LYS A 201 -1.53 14.59 11.45
N ILE A 202 -1.43 14.78 10.13
CA ILE A 202 -2.01 13.89 9.12
C ILE A 202 -1.40 12.49 9.25
N LYS A 203 -0.07 12.40 9.38
CA LYS A 203 0.62 11.11 9.58
C LYS A 203 0.13 10.39 10.83
N GLY A 204 -0.14 11.13 11.91
CA GLY A 204 -0.70 10.56 13.14
C GLY A 204 -2.10 9.98 12.95
N ILE A 205 -2.97 10.69 12.21
CA ILE A 205 -4.30 10.19 11.86
C ILE A 205 -4.20 8.95 10.97
N GLN A 206 -3.31 8.93 9.98
CA GLN A 206 -3.09 7.77 9.12
C GLN A 206 -2.65 6.55 9.94
N LEU A 207 -1.64 6.71 10.81
CA LEU A 207 -1.17 5.62 11.68
C LEU A 207 -2.26 5.12 12.64
N LEU A 208 -3.14 6.00 13.10
CA LEU A 208 -4.28 5.64 13.93
C LEU A 208 -5.34 4.85 13.14
N LEU A 209 -5.70 5.32 11.95
CA LEU A 209 -6.70 4.66 11.06
C LEU A 209 -6.19 3.35 10.47
N GLU A 210 -4.87 3.16 10.36
CA GLU A 210 -4.25 1.85 10.04
C GLU A 210 -4.52 0.79 11.11
N GLN A 211 -4.66 1.18 12.38
CA GLN A 211 -4.90 0.25 13.49
C GLN A 211 -6.39 0.05 13.77
N PHE A 212 -7.20 1.08 13.54
CA PHE A 212 -8.61 1.08 13.92
C PHE A 212 -9.48 1.71 12.82
N THR A 213 -10.31 0.88 12.20
CA THR A 213 -11.22 1.29 11.11
C THR A 213 -12.43 2.09 11.59
N LEU A 214 -12.82 1.90 12.86
CA LEU A 214 -13.87 2.64 13.54
C LEU A 214 -13.30 3.26 14.81
N ILE A 215 -13.12 4.58 14.77
CA ILE A 215 -12.69 5.38 15.91
C ILE A 215 -13.72 6.46 16.14
N ASN A 216 -14.14 6.60 17.40
CA ASN A 216 -14.88 7.76 17.83
C ASN A 216 -13.87 8.88 18.12
N PRO A 217 -13.96 10.06 17.49
CA PRO A 217 -13.04 11.17 17.72
C PRO A 217 -12.92 11.58 19.20
N THR A 218 -13.97 11.34 19.99
CA THR A 218 -13.96 11.61 21.44
C THR A 218 -13.02 10.69 22.22
N ASP A 219 -12.65 9.54 21.67
CA ASP A 219 -11.74 8.56 22.27
C ASP A 219 -10.28 8.86 21.95
N VAL A 220 -10.01 9.94 21.22
CA VAL A 220 -8.69 10.31 20.73
C VAL A 220 -8.29 11.69 21.25
N THR A 221 -7.14 11.76 21.88
CA THR A 221 -6.48 13.04 22.17
C THR A 221 -5.26 13.19 21.27
N MET A 222 -5.20 14.29 20.52
CA MET A 222 -4.01 14.66 19.76
C MET A 222 -3.29 15.81 20.47
N VAL A 223 -1.99 15.66 20.70
CA VAL A 223 -1.16 16.65 21.40
C VAL A 223 0.20 16.82 20.73
N HIS A 224 0.73 18.04 20.81
CA HIS A 224 1.90 18.47 20.07
C HIS A 224 2.96 19.04 21.01
N PHE A 225 4.14 18.45 21.03
CA PHE A 225 5.28 18.96 21.77
C PHE A 225 5.93 20.11 20.99
N LYS A 226 5.95 21.30 21.60
CA LYS A 226 6.47 22.56 21.05
C LYS A 226 7.57 23.12 21.95
N PRO A 227 8.80 22.59 21.85
CA PRO A 227 9.92 22.97 22.71
C PRO A 227 10.40 24.42 22.50
N ASP A 228 10.09 25.03 21.35
CA ASP A 228 10.47 26.42 21.03
C ASP A 228 9.71 27.50 21.84
N ARG A 229 8.75 27.11 22.70
CA ARG A 229 7.95 28.05 23.49
C ARG A 229 8.68 28.47 24.76
N GLN A 230 9.24 29.67 24.76
CA GLN A 230 9.79 30.29 25.97
C GLN A 230 8.65 30.59 26.97
N GLY A 231 8.54 29.80 28.04
CA GLY A 231 7.74 30.13 29.25
C GLY A 231 6.24 29.76 29.27
N LYS A 232 5.73 28.90 28.38
CA LYS A 232 4.34 28.40 28.41
C LYS A 232 4.27 26.89 28.12
N GLU A 233 3.15 26.26 28.49
CA GLU A 233 2.89 24.81 28.32
C GLU A 233 3.51 24.23 27.03
N LEU A 234 4.41 23.25 27.21
CA LEU A 234 5.17 22.62 26.13
C LEU A 234 4.31 21.72 25.24
N TRP A 235 3.17 21.25 25.77
CA TRP A 235 2.22 20.41 25.07
C TRP A 235 0.98 21.20 24.70
N GLU A 236 0.69 21.27 23.40
CA GLU A 236 -0.54 21.86 22.89
C GLU A 236 -1.53 20.76 22.50
N LYS A 237 -2.73 20.81 23.07
CA LYS A 237 -3.82 19.91 22.70
C LYS A 237 -4.56 20.42 21.46
N GLU A 238 -4.80 19.53 20.51
CA GLU A 238 -5.66 19.80 19.36
C GLU A 238 -7.13 19.83 19.80
N THR A 239 -7.91 20.73 19.20
CA THR A 239 -9.34 20.82 19.50
C THR A 239 -10.09 19.59 18.97
N VAL A 240 -11.12 19.14 19.68
CA VAL A 240 -11.93 17.98 19.27
C VAL A 240 -12.55 18.21 17.87
N ASN A 241 -13.04 19.42 17.60
CA ASN A 241 -13.63 19.76 16.30
C ASN A 241 -12.61 19.73 15.16
N SER A 242 -11.39 20.26 15.37
CA SER A 242 -10.33 20.18 14.36
C SER A 242 -9.91 18.73 14.14
N LEU A 243 -9.75 17.96 15.20
CA LEU A 243 -9.37 16.55 15.12
C LEU A 243 -10.43 15.72 14.37
N ASP A 244 -11.72 15.91 14.68
CA ASP A 244 -12.84 15.27 13.99
C ASP A 244 -12.86 15.60 12.49
N SER A 245 -12.70 16.88 12.11
CA SER A 245 -12.61 17.29 10.70
C SER A 245 -11.45 16.59 9.98
N MET A 246 -10.26 16.58 10.59
CA MET A 246 -9.09 15.95 10.00
C MET A 246 -9.23 14.43 9.88
N ILE A 247 -9.84 13.76 10.87
CA ILE A 247 -10.12 12.32 10.81
C ILE A 247 -11.11 12.03 9.68
N LYS A 248 -12.18 12.82 9.54
CA LYS A 248 -13.18 12.66 8.46
C LYS A 248 -12.56 12.86 7.08
N GLU A 249 -11.76 13.91 6.89
CA GLU A 249 -11.07 14.21 5.63
C GLU A 249 -10.11 13.08 5.24
N GLU A 250 -9.26 12.62 6.17
CA GLU A 250 -8.29 11.57 5.86
C GLU A 250 -8.99 10.21 5.65
N ARG A 251 -10.06 9.93 6.40
CA ARG A 251 -10.90 8.75 6.17
C ARG A 251 -11.54 8.77 4.78
N PHE A 252 -12.10 9.90 4.35
CA PHE A 252 -12.66 10.05 3.01
C PHE A 252 -11.59 9.84 1.94
N ARG A 253 -10.38 10.38 2.14
CA ARG A 253 -9.25 10.19 1.23
C ARG A 253 -8.81 8.73 1.12
N ILE A 254 -8.73 8.01 2.24
CA ILE A 254 -8.40 6.58 2.26
C ILE A 254 -9.48 5.79 1.51
N LEU A 255 -10.76 6.08 1.76
CA LEU A 255 -11.88 5.45 1.06
C LEU A 255 -11.84 5.72 -0.45
N ASP A 256 -11.58 6.96 -0.87
CA ASP A 256 -11.43 7.32 -2.29
C ASP A 256 -10.28 6.55 -2.96
N LEU A 257 -9.14 6.37 -2.26
CA LEU A 257 -8.02 5.57 -2.76
C LEU A 257 -8.39 4.08 -2.88
N ILE A 258 -9.13 3.52 -1.92
CA ILE A 258 -9.62 2.15 -1.97
C ILE A 258 -10.57 1.99 -3.16
N VAL A 259 -11.55 2.88 -3.32
CA VAL A 259 -12.48 2.86 -4.44
C VAL A 259 -11.75 2.98 -5.78
N LYS A 260 -10.75 3.86 -5.90
CA LYS A 260 -9.92 3.96 -7.11
C LYS A 260 -9.16 2.67 -7.39
N HIS A 261 -8.57 2.07 -6.35
CA HIS A 261 -7.87 0.80 -6.50
C HIS A 261 -8.81 -0.34 -6.88
N ASP A 262 -10.01 -0.40 -6.33
CA ASP A 262 -11.03 -1.39 -6.70
C ASP A 262 -11.47 -1.19 -8.15
N ILE A 263 -11.68 0.06 -8.59
CA ILE A 263 -11.96 0.42 -9.99
C ILE A 263 -10.81 -0.01 -10.91
N ASP A 264 -9.56 0.23 -10.52
CA ASP A 264 -8.40 -0.13 -11.33
C ASP A 264 -8.16 -1.65 -11.35
N ALA A 265 -8.44 -2.34 -10.24
CA ALA A 265 -8.44 -3.80 -10.17
C ALA A 265 -9.52 -4.39 -11.08
N GLU A 266 -10.74 -3.81 -11.09
CA GLU A 266 -11.80 -4.17 -12.04
C GLU A 266 -11.36 -3.96 -13.49
N LYS A 267 -10.71 -2.83 -13.82
CA LYS A 267 -10.17 -2.58 -15.18
C LYS A 267 -9.08 -3.58 -15.57
N SER A 268 -8.25 -4.01 -14.62
CA SER A 268 -7.15 -4.95 -14.89
C SER A 268 -7.61 -6.39 -15.16
N GLN A 269 -8.88 -6.71 -14.88
CA GLN A 269 -9.47 -8.02 -15.18
C GLN A 269 -10.02 -8.13 -16.61
N ASP A 270 -10.00 -7.05 -17.40
CA ASP A 270 -10.46 -7.03 -18.80
C ASP A 270 -9.34 -7.35 -19.83
N ASP A 271 -8.20 -7.84 -19.36
CA ASP A 271 -7.14 -8.35 -20.23
C ASP A 271 -7.39 -9.81 -20.61
N SER A 272 -7.89 -10.01 -21.84
CA SER A 272 -7.31 -10.88 -22.90
C SER A 272 -8.40 -11.41 -23.86
N TYR A 273 -8.28 -11.49 -25.19
CA TYR A 273 -7.20 -11.39 -26.19
C TYR A 273 -7.85 -10.92 -27.51
N TYR A 274 -7.11 -10.30 -28.45
CA TYR A 274 -7.08 -10.67 -29.88
C TYR A 274 -5.95 -9.93 -30.61
N ARG A 275 -5.40 -10.55 -31.66
CA ARG A 275 -4.23 -10.11 -32.44
C ARG A 275 -4.48 -8.79 -33.21
N ASP A 276 -3.46 -7.94 -33.13
CA ASP A 276 -2.90 -6.87 -33.98
C ASP A 276 -3.75 -5.97 -34.92
N GLY A 277 -3.42 -4.66 -34.88
CA GLY A 277 -3.41 -3.76 -36.05
C GLY A 277 -4.64 -2.92 -36.39
N LYS A 278 -5.81 -3.12 -35.77
CA LYS A 278 -7.01 -2.35 -36.13
C LYS A 278 -7.39 -1.33 -35.05
N ILE A 279 -7.29 -0.04 -35.38
CA ILE A 279 -7.89 1.02 -34.57
C ILE A 279 -9.42 0.84 -34.66
N ILE A 280 -10.02 0.42 -33.56
CA ILE A 280 -11.47 0.45 -33.38
C ILE A 280 -11.75 1.39 -32.21
N GLN A 281 -12.37 2.53 -32.51
CA GLN A 281 -12.88 3.40 -31.46
C GLN A 281 -14.16 2.78 -30.89
N TYR A 282 -14.19 2.59 -29.57
CA TYR A 282 -15.37 2.14 -28.86
C TYR A 282 -15.84 3.24 -27.90
N PHE A 283 -17.09 3.68 -28.05
CA PHE A 283 -17.79 4.53 -27.09
C PHE A 283 -18.57 3.62 -26.15
N GLY A 284 -18.05 3.37 -24.95
CA GLY A 284 -18.76 2.60 -23.92
C GLY A 284 -19.75 3.49 -23.16
N THR A 285 -21.05 3.18 -23.23
CA THR A 285 -22.07 3.78 -22.37
C THR A 285 -21.94 3.23 -20.95
N ARG A 286 -21.60 4.07 -19.98
CA ARG A 286 -21.49 3.70 -18.55
C ARG A 286 -22.74 4.17 -17.82
N TYR A 287 -23.50 3.24 -17.24
CA TYR A 287 -24.60 3.56 -16.32
C TYR A 287 -24.04 3.91 -14.92
N GLU A 288 -24.55 4.97 -14.32
CA GLU A 288 -24.17 5.44 -12.98
C GLU A 288 -24.60 4.43 -11.90
N ARG A 289 -23.66 3.98 -11.04
CA ARG A 289 -23.95 3.10 -9.89
C ARG A 289 -24.01 3.94 -8.62
N ASN A 290 -25.21 4.19 -8.08
CA ASN A 290 -25.39 4.98 -6.86
C ASN A 290 -24.89 4.21 -5.61
N PRO A 291 -23.87 4.71 -4.88
CA PRO A 291 -23.32 4.06 -3.67
C PRO A 291 -24.35 3.83 -2.56
N VAL A 292 -25.40 4.66 -2.49
CA VAL A 292 -26.48 4.56 -1.49
C VAL A 292 -27.28 3.27 -1.69
N ASN A 293 -27.58 2.91 -2.95
CA ASN A 293 -28.36 1.71 -3.27
C ASN A 293 -27.57 0.44 -2.96
N ARG A 294 -26.24 0.45 -3.18
CA ARG A 294 -25.35 -0.65 -2.76
C ARG A 294 -25.37 -0.83 -1.24
N ALA A 295 -25.19 0.25 -0.49
CA ALA A 295 -25.17 0.20 0.97
C ALA A 295 -26.50 -0.34 1.52
N ARG A 296 -27.63 0.16 1.02
CA ARG A 296 -28.97 -0.32 1.37
C ARG A 296 -29.19 -1.79 1.00
N ALA A 297 -28.76 -2.22 -0.18
CA ALA A 297 -28.87 -3.63 -0.58
C ALA A 297 -28.08 -4.55 0.35
N ILE A 298 -26.89 -4.14 0.81
CA ILE A 298 -26.11 -4.90 1.79
C ILE A 298 -26.79 -4.92 3.16
N GLU A 299 -27.34 -3.79 3.59
CA GLU A 299 -28.11 -3.70 4.85
C GLU A 299 -29.33 -4.64 4.84
N ILE A 300 -30.04 -4.71 3.72
CA ILE A 300 -31.24 -5.55 3.56
C ILE A 300 -30.88 -7.03 3.41
N HIS A 301 -29.94 -7.35 2.53
CA HIS A 301 -29.72 -8.73 2.06
C HIS A 301 -28.53 -9.44 2.71
N GLY A 302 -27.64 -8.68 3.37
CA GLY A 302 -26.37 -9.15 3.91
C GLY A 302 -25.28 -9.32 2.86
N THR A 303 -24.22 -10.01 3.24
CA THR A 303 -23.00 -10.18 2.43
C THR A 303 -22.71 -11.61 1.97
N SER A 304 -23.65 -12.53 2.21
CA SER A 304 -23.56 -13.89 1.69
C SER A 304 -24.17 -13.97 0.29
N CYS A 305 -23.46 -14.64 -0.62
CA CYS A 305 -23.92 -14.84 -1.99
C CYS A 305 -25.27 -15.57 -2.02
N LYS A 306 -26.29 -14.96 -2.63
CA LYS A 306 -27.62 -15.58 -2.71
C LYS A 306 -27.68 -16.76 -3.68
N ALA A 307 -26.68 -16.95 -4.54
CA ALA A 307 -26.59 -18.10 -5.43
C ALA A 307 -25.93 -19.32 -4.75
N CYS A 308 -24.68 -19.18 -4.29
CA CYS A 308 -23.89 -20.32 -3.76
C CYS A 308 -23.68 -20.30 -2.24
N GLY A 309 -24.14 -19.27 -1.52
CA GLY A 309 -23.96 -19.15 -0.08
C GLY A 309 -22.59 -18.64 0.37
N PHE A 310 -21.62 -18.51 -0.54
CA PHE A 310 -20.26 -18.05 -0.21
C PHE A 310 -20.26 -16.69 0.50
N ASN A 311 -19.53 -16.61 1.61
CA ASN A 311 -19.32 -15.39 2.38
C ASN A 311 -17.82 -15.08 2.48
N PHE A 312 -17.41 -13.90 2.00
CA PHE A 312 -16.00 -13.53 1.97
C PHE A 312 -15.40 -13.35 3.37
N LYS A 313 -16.16 -12.84 4.34
CA LYS A 313 -15.67 -12.67 5.72
C LYS A 313 -15.44 -14.02 6.37
N GLU A 314 -16.35 -14.98 6.18
CA GLU A 314 -16.21 -16.32 6.76
C GLU A 314 -14.98 -17.05 6.22
N VAL A 315 -14.64 -16.88 4.95
CA VAL A 315 -13.52 -17.58 4.30
C VAL A 315 -12.19 -16.83 4.44
N TYR A 316 -12.19 -15.50 4.31
CA TYR A 316 -10.97 -14.68 4.26
C TYR A 316 -10.76 -13.80 5.50
N GLY A 317 -11.57 -13.97 6.54
CA GLY A 317 -11.51 -13.16 7.76
C GLY A 317 -11.79 -11.68 7.49
N GLU A 318 -11.14 -10.79 8.23
CA GLU A 318 -11.36 -9.35 8.12
C GLU A 318 -11.07 -8.79 6.72
N ARG A 319 -10.21 -9.45 5.94
CA ARG A 319 -9.93 -9.04 4.55
C ARG A 319 -11.15 -9.17 3.63
N GLY A 320 -12.08 -10.07 3.96
CA GLY A 320 -13.33 -10.28 3.21
C GLY A 320 -14.55 -9.59 3.83
N LYS A 321 -14.37 -8.79 4.88
CA LYS A 321 -15.48 -8.09 5.54
C LYS A 321 -16.12 -7.07 4.60
N ASP A 322 -17.45 -7.07 4.55
CA ASP A 322 -18.29 -6.18 3.71
C ASP A 322 -18.03 -6.27 2.19
N PHE A 323 -17.25 -7.26 1.77
CA PHE A 323 -16.93 -7.54 0.38
C PHE A 323 -17.97 -8.48 -0.22
N ILE A 324 -18.81 -7.93 -1.09
CA ILE A 324 -19.77 -8.66 -1.92
C ILE A 324 -20.12 -7.79 -3.14
N GLU A 325 -20.46 -8.43 -4.26
CA GLU A 325 -20.90 -7.74 -5.47
C GLU A 325 -22.43 -7.66 -5.48
N ILE A 326 -22.97 -6.48 -5.81
CA ILE A 326 -24.42 -6.26 -5.91
C ILE A 326 -24.82 -6.33 -7.38
N HIS A 327 -25.64 -7.31 -7.71
CA HIS A 327 -26.13 -7.60 -9.04
C HIS A 327 -27.57 -7.10 -9.22
N HIS A 328 -27.89 -6.55 -10.39
CA HIS A 328 -29.25 -6.12 -10.72
C HIS A 328 -30.01 -7.30 -11.33
N LEU A 329 -31.16 -7.66 -10.75
CA LEU A 329 -32.00 -8.75 -11.27
C LEU A 329 -32.58 -8.44 -12.66
N LYS A 330 -32.79 -7.15 -12.97
CA LYS A 330 -33.15 -6.68 -14.31
C LYS A 330 -31.98 -5.89 -14.90
N PRO A 331 -31.42 -6.30 -16.05
CA PRO A 331 -30.33 -5.56 -16.69
C PRO A 331 -30.76 -4.13 -17.03
N LEU A 332 -29.99 -3.11 -16.62
CA LEU A 332 -30.30 -1.69 -16.85
C LEU A 332 -30.50 -1.32 -18.35
N PHE A 333 -29.94 -2.12 -19.26
CA PHE A 333 -30.09 -1.93 -20.71
C PHE A 333 -31.54 -2.07 -21.20
N THR A 334 -32.39 -2.85 -20.50
CA THR A 334 -33.79 -3.02 -20.90
C THR A 334 -34.70 -1.89 -20.45
N LEU A 335 -34.21 -0.97 -19.58
CA LEU A 335 -35.05 0.04 -18.93
C LEU A 335 -35.17 1.35 -19.73
N GLY A 336 -34.29 1.62 -20.71
CA GLY A 336 -34.41 2.71 -21.70
C GLY A 336 -34.53 4.16 -21.15
N LYS A 337 -34.62 4.34 -19.83
CA LYS A 337 -34.81 5.58 -19.09
C LYS A 337 -34.20 5.45 -17.68
N GLU A 338 -33.92 6.59 -17.04
CA GLU A 338 -33.66 6.65 -15.60
C GLU A 338 -34.82 5.97 -14.85
N SER A 339 -34.51 5.05 -13.95
CA SER A 339 -35.50 4.32 -13.15
C SER A 339 -35.04 4.28 -11.70
N ASP A 340 -35.99 4.46 -10.79
CA ASP A 340 -35.76 4.29 -9.37
C ASP A 340 -35.47 2.81 -9.10
N ILE A 341 -34.27 2.53 -8.62
CA ILE A 341 -33.85 1.19 -8.21
C ILE A 341 -34.31 0.96 -6.78
N ASP A 342 -35.10 -0.09 -6.55
CA ASP A 342 -35.44 -0.56 -5.21
C ASP A 342 -34.37 -1.54 -4.72
N PRO A 343 -33.54 -1.18 -3.72
CA PRO A 343 -32.49 -2.06 -3.23
C PRO A 343 -33.01 -3.38 -2.63
N ALA A 344 -34.27 -3.45 -2.22
CA ALA A 344 -34.87 -4.67 -1.70
C ALA A 344 -35.22 -5.67 -2.81
N ASN A 345 -35.75 -5.17 -3.94
CA ASN A 345 -36.38 -6.01 -4.95
C ASN A 345 -35.60 -6.12 -6.26
N ASP A 346 -34.76 -5.13 -6.58
CA ASP A 346 -34.02 -5.08 -7.85
C ASP A 346 -32.55 -5.50 -7.69
N LEU A 347 -32.04 -5.52 -6.47
CA LEU A 347 -30.63 -5.78 -6.17
C LEU A 347 -30.45 -7.04 -5.35
N ILE A 348 -29.41 -7.81 -5.67
CA ILE A 348 -29.10 -9.06 -4.98
C ILE A 348 -27.59 -9.24 -4.78
N PRO A 349 -27.12 -9.69 -3.59
CA PRO A 349 -25.72 -9.96 -3.36
C PRO A 349 -25.28 -11.29 -3.99
N VAL A 350 -24.18 -11.25 -4.74
CA VAL A 350 -23.52 -12.40 -5.36
C VAL A 350 -22.00 -12.32 -5.17
N CYS A 351 -21.33 -13.47 -5.06
CA CYS A 351 -19.87 -13.48 -5.01
C CYS A 351 -19.27 -13.27 -6.41
N SER A 352 -18.00 -12.85 -6.47
CA SER A 352 -17.29 -12.57 -7.73
C SER A 352 -17.36 -13.72 -8.72
N ASN A 353 -17.25 -14.97 -8.26
CA ASN A 353 -17.35 -16.14 -9.14
C ASN A 353 -18.75 -16.29 -9.72
N CYS A 354 -19.80 -16.21 -8.89
CA CYS A 354 -21.19 -16.31 -9.34
C CYS A 354 -21.56 -15.15 -10.27
N HIS A 355 -21.12 -13.93 -9.97
CA HIS A 355 -21.39 -12.77 -10.82
C HIS A 355 -20.76 -12.93 -12.21
N ARG A 356 -19.53 -13.46 -12.28
CA ARG A 356 -18.87 -13.78 -13.56
C ARG A 356 -19.57 -14.91 -14.32
N MET A 357 -20.13 -15.90 -13.61
CA MET A 357 -20.88 -16.99 -14.26
C MET A 357 -22.23 -16.54 -14.81
N ILE A 358 -22.94 -15.64 -14.12
CA ILE A 358 -24.18 -15.03 -14.60
C ILE A 358 -23.97 -14.36 -15.97
N HIS A 359 -22.89 -13.59 -16.11
CA HIS A 359 -22.60 -12.82 -17.32
C HIS A 359 -21.64 -13.53 -18.30
N ARG A 360 -21.36 -14.83 -18.09
CA ARG A 360 -20.33 -15.52 -18.87
C ARG A 360 -20.65 -15.57 -20.37
N LYS A 361 -21.94 -15.61 -20.72
CA LYS A 361 -22.43 -15.52 -22.09
C LYS A 361 -23.28 -14.27 -22.23
N LYS A 362 -22.88 -13.37 -23.13
CA LYS A 362 -23.55 -12.08 -23.31
C LYS A 362 -24.98 -12.19 -23.84
N ASP A 363 -25.25 -13.22 -24.65
CA ASP A 363 -26.56 -13.46 -25.27
C ASP A 363 -27.45 -14.42 -24.45
N ASP A 364 -26.95 -14.88 -23.28
CA ASP A 364 -27.55 -15.92 -22.44
C ASP A 364 -27.15 -15.65 -20.98
N VAL A 365 -27.68 -14.56 -20.42
CA VAL A 365 -27.41 -14.11 -19.04
C VAL A 365 -28.30 -14.90 -18.10
N LEU A 366 -27.68 -15.62 -17.17
CA LEU A 366 -28.40 -16.46 -16.22
C LEU A 366 -29.05 -15.64 -15.12
N ASP A 367 -30.27 -15.98 -14.74
CA ASP A 367 -30.83 -15.53 -13.48
C ASP A 367 -30.26 -16.32 -12.28
N ILE A 368 -30.59 -15.86 -11.07
CA ILE A 368 -30.10 -16.48 -9.83
C ILE A 368 -30.65 -17.89 -9.63
N GLY A 369 -31.89 -18.15 -10.06
CA GLY A 369 -32.52 -19.47 -10.02
C GLY A 369 -31.82 -20.45 -10.97
N GLU A 370 -31.58 -20.03 -12.21
CA GLU A 370 -30.87 -20.82 -13.21
C GLU A 370 -29.44 -21.15 -12.75
N LEU A 371 -28.72 -20.17 -12.19
CA LEU A 371 -27.39 -20.43 -11.64
C LEU A 371 -27.46 -21.40 -10.45
N LYS A 372 -28.47 -21.30 -9.58
CA LYS A 372 -28.68 -22.27 -8.48
C LYS A 372 -28.93 -23.68 -8.98
N GLU A 373 -29.68 -23.86 -10.06
CA GLU A 373 -29.91 -25.17 -10.66
C GLU A 373 -28.61 -25.78 -11.19
N ILE A 374 -27.75 -24.98 -11.82
CA ILE A 374 -26.45 -25.45 -12.31
C ILE A 374 -25.57 -25.89 -11.13
N LEU A 375 -25.55 -25.11 -10.05
CA LEU A 375 -24.79 -25.42 -8.83
C LEU A 375 -25.31 -26.67 -8.12
N SER A 376 -26.64 -26.83 -8.01
CA SER A 376 -27.25 -27.98 -7.34
C SER A 376 -27.05 -29.29 -8.11
N ARG A 377 -27.03 -29.25 -9.45
CA ARG A 377 -26.70 -30.41 -10.30
C ARG A 377 -25.23 -30.86 -10.18
N SER A 378 -24.33 -29.98 -9.73
CA SER A 378 -22.88 -30.28 -9.59
C SER A 378 -22.48 -30.74 -8.18
N LEU A 379 -23.17 -30.29 -7.13
CA LEU A 379 -22.89 -30.67 -5.74
C LEU A 379 -23.21 -32.15 -5.43
N THR A 380 -23.96 -32.85 -6.29
CA THR A 380 -24.18 -34.31 -6.18
C THR A 380 -22.98 -35.16 -6.63
N LYS A 381 -21.96 -34.55 -7.24
CA LYS A 381 -20.77 -35.25 -7.79
C LYS A 381 -19.48 -35.02 -7.01
N ILE A 382 -19.50 -34.20 -5.96
CA ILE A 382 -18.34 -33.95 -5.10
C ILE A 382 -18.73 -34.37 -3.69
N LYS A 383 -18.71 -35.68 -3.45
CA LYS A 383 -18.67 -36.28 -2.12
C LYS A 383 -17.40 -37.11 -2.00
#